data_AF-A0A367AXL2-F1
#
_entry.id   AF-A0A367AXL2-F1
#
_cell.length_a   1.000
_cell.length_b   1.000
_cell.length_c   1.000
_cell.angle_alpha   90.00
_cell.angle_beta   90.00
_cell.angle_gamma   90.00
#
_symmetry.space_group_name_H-M   'P 1'
#
loop_
_entity.id
_entity.type
_entity.pdbx_description
1 polymer ?
#
loop_
_entity_poly.entity_id
_entity_poly.type
_entity_poly.pdbx_seq_one_letter_code
_entity_poly.pdbx_strand_id
1 'polypeptide(L)'
;MLDVLFDLSGLLRRIRRRADLSQRELADRTGLPKSVIAAAESRSRGLDARALAGCAAVAGLRLALLDTDGREVHGMAADTVRDGAGRHLPAHLDTVLSDDRAWRWEIRPHLPRPTYTFDRRRPGDDRAERTRDRPDDHLLPQPGDAPWERAAARRAEARRRSAEDRQRRWEASRLLPLDDGWCCRCPPGCDELDDWSGKPVHAEDCACACDIG
;
A
#
# COMPACT_ATOMS: atom_id res chain seq x y z
N MET A 1 -31.29 -25.43 6.43
CA MET A 1 -30.94 -25.11 5.03
C MET A 1 -32.14 -24.42 4.42
N LEU A 2 -32.12 -23.09 4.34
CA LEU A 2 -33.17 -22.36 3.64
C LEU A 2 -32.98 -22.61 2.15
N ASP A 3 -33.81 -23.47 1.58
CA ASP A 3 -33.95 -23.61 0.14
C ASP A 3 -34.73 -22.39 -0.38
N VAL A 4 -34.08 -21.22 -0.35
CA VAL A 4 -34.59 -20.02 -1.03
C VAL A 4 -34.28 -20.22 -2.51
N LEU A 5 -35.09 -21.05 -3.17
CA LEU A 5 -35.07 -21.15 -4.62
C LEU A 5 -35.39 -19.77 -5.19
N PHE A 6 -34.45 -19.23 -5.95
CA PHE A 6 -34.61 -17.98 -6.67
C PHE A 6 -35.75 -18.10 -7.70
N ASP A 7 -36.93 -17.54 -7.41
CA ASP A 7 -38.11 -17.62 -8.29
C ASP A 7 -38.02 -16.61 -9.46
N LEU A 8 -37.20 -16.97 -10.46
CA LEU A 8 -37.02 -16.19 -11.68
C LEU A 8 -38.35 -15.87 -12.39
N SER A 9 -39.28 -16.83 -12.44
CA SER A 9 -40.58 -16.66 -13.10
C SER A 9 -41.44 -15.60 -12.39
N GLY A 10 -41.54 -15.69 -11.05
CA GLY A 10 -42.24 -14.69 -10.24
C GLY A 10 -41.62 -13.30 -10.37
N LEU A 11 -40.29 -13.20 -10.38
CA LEU A 11 -39.57 -11.94 -10.55
C LEU A 11 -39.83 -11.32 -11.93
N LEU A 12 -39.79 -12.09 -13.01
CA LEU A 12 -40.09 -11.58 -14.36
C LEU A 12 -41.54 -11.07 -14.47
N ARG A 13 -42.50 -11.79 -13.89
CA ARG A 13 -43.90 -11.33 -13.82
C ARG A 13 -44.03 -10.05 -13.01
N ARG A 14 -43.29 -9.91 -11.90
CA ARG A 14 -43.25 -8.70 -11.08
C ARG A 14 -42.66 -7.51 -11.84
N ILE A 15 -41.55 -7.71 -12.56
CA ILE A 15 -40.92 -6.71 -13.43
C ILE A 15 -41.93 -6.21 -14.47
N ARG A 16 -42.55 -7.15 -15.21
CA ARG A 16 -43.56 -6.81 -16.21
C ARG A 16 -44.76 -6.08 -15.63
N ARG A 17 -45.25 -6.50 -14.46
CA ARG A 17 -46.36 -5.85 -13.78
C ARG A 17 -46.01 -4.42 -13.35
N ARG A 18 -44.77 -4.18 -12.94
CA ARG A 18 -44.29 -2.85 -12.54
C ARG A 18 -44.07 -1.92 -13.74
N ALA A 19 -43.56 -2.47 -14.84
CA ALA A 19 -43.33 -1.71 -16.07
C ALA A 19 -44.57 -1.59 -16.98
N ASP A 20 -45.66 -2.29 -16.63
CA ASP A 20 -46.88 -2.44 -17.43
C ASP A 20 -46.65 -2.99 -18.85
N LEU A 21 -45.97 -4.15 -18.94
CA LEU A 21 -45.57 -4.76 -20.22
C LEU A 21 -46.06 -6.20 -20.41
N SER A 22 -46.48 -6.50 -21.62
CA SER A 22 -46.60 -7.87 -22.14
C SER A 22 -45.21 -8.51 -22.34
N GLN A 23 -45.17 -9.83 -22.59
CA GLN A 23 -43.92 -10.53 -22.93
C GLN A 23 -43.28 -9.99 -24.21
N ARG A 24 -44.11 -9.57 -25.18
CA ARG A 24 -43.64 -9.01 -26.47
C ARG A 24 -43.00 -7.66 -26.25
N GLU A 25 -43.66 -6.77 -25.52
CA GLU A 25 -43.11 -5.43 -25.25
C GLU A 25 -41.85 -5.48 -24.39
N LEU A 26 -41.77 -6.43 -23.44
CA LEU A 26 -40.53 -6.65 -22.69
C LEU A 26 -39.40 -7.16 -23.61
N ALA A 27 -39.70 -8.09 -24.52
CA ALA A 27 -38.75 -8.58 -25.53
C ALA A 27 -38.20 -7.42 -26.37
N ASP A 28 -39.10 -6.60 -26.90
CA ASP A 28 -38.76 -5.47 -27.77
C ASP A 28 -37.90 -4.43 -27.03
N ARG A 29 -38.23 -4.11 -25.76
CA ARG A 29 -37.46 -3.15 -24.96
C ARG A 29 -36.09 -3.66 -24.50
N THR A 30 -35.93 -4.97 -24.35
CA THR A 30 -34.68 -5.57 -23.86
C THR A 30 -33.79 -6.13 -24.97
N GLY A 31 -34.31 -6.21 -26.20
CA GLY A 31 -33.64 -6.88 -27.33
C GLY A 31 -33.56 -8.41 -27.18
N LEU A 32 -34.26 -8.99 -26.19
CA LEU A 32 -34.30 -10.43 -25.98
C LEU A 32 -35.36 -11.08 -26.87
N PRO A 33 -35.13 -12.29 -27.42
CA PRO A 33 -36.18 -13.01 -28.12
C PRO A 33 -37.35 -13.32 -27.18
N LYS A 34 -38.59 -13.08 -27.64
CA LYS A 34 -39.81 -13.41 -26.87
C LYS A 34 -39.81 -14.86 -26.35
N SER A 35 -39.29 -15.80 -27.14
CA SER A 35 -39.18 -17.22 -26.76
C SER A 35 -38.30 -17.44 -25.52
N VAL A 36 -37.26 -16.62 -25.33
CA VAL A 36 -36.39 -16.67 -24.14
C VAL A 36 -37.16 -16.22 -22.90
N ILE A 37 -37.93 -15.13 -23.00
CA ILE A 37 -38.77 -14.63 -21.91
C ILE A 37 -39.86 -15.66 -21.55
N ALA A 38 -40.51 -16.23 -22.55
CA ALA A 38 -41.54 -17.25 -22.34
C ALA A 38 -40.98 -18.52 -21.68
N ALA A 39 -39.80 -18.97 -22.09
CA ALA A 39 -39.11 -20.13 -21.49
C ALA A 39 -38.66 -19.86 -20.05
N ALA A 40 -38.21 -18.64 -19.76
CA ALA A 40 -37.84 -18.22 -18.40
C ALA A 40 -39.06 -18.16 -17.47
N GLU A 41 -40.17 -17.62 -17.94
CA GLU A 41 -41.41 -17.56 -17.16
C GLU A 41 -42.07 -18.94 -16.98
N SER A 42 -41.93 -19.86 -17.94
CA SER A 42 -42.44 -21.23 -17.82
C SER A 42 -41.52 -22.17 -17.03
N ARG A 43 -40.40 -21.65 -16.51
CA ARG A 43 -39.36 -22.41 -15.78
C ARG A 43 -38.70 -23.50 -16.62
N SER A 44 -38.81 -23.44 -17.95
CA SER A 44 -38.15 -24.41 -18.85
C SER A 44 -36.69 -24.06 -19.13
N ARG A 45 -36.28 -22.80 -18.94
CA ARG A 45 -34.90 -22.35 -19.10
C ARG A 45 -34.58 -21.19 -18.16
N GLY A 46 -33.33 -21.08 -17.71
CA GLY A 46 -32.86 -19.90 -16.96
C GLY A 46 -32.62 -18.68 -17.85
N LEU A 47 -32.34 -17.54 -17.19
CA LEU A 47 -31.89 -16.31 -17.82
C LEU A 47 -30.52 -15.94 -17.22
N ASP A 48 -29.58 -15.48 -18.03
CA ASP A 48 -28.31 -14.99 -17.48
C ASP A 48 -28.53 -13.68 -16.68
N ALA A 49 -27.57 -13.37 -15.79
CA ALA A 49 -27.69 -12.22 -14.90
C ALA A 49 -27.73 -10.88 -15.64
N ARG A 50 -27.09 -10.77 -16.81
CA ARG A 50 -27.07 -9.53 -17.61
C ARG A 50 -28.43 -9.29 -18.24
N ALA A 51 -29.02 -10.30 -18.84
CA ALA A 51 -30.37 -10.26 -19.40
C ALA A 51 -31.42 -9.98 -18.31
N LEU A 52 -31.28 -10.59 -17.13
CA LEU A 52 -32.17 -10.29 -16.01
C LEU A 52 -32.01 -8.84 -15.52
N ALA A 53 -30.79 -8.33 -15.42
CA ALA A 53 -30.53 -6.94 -15.05
C ALA A 53 -31.15 -5.97 -16.07
N GLY A 54 -31.06 -6.29 -17.36
CA GLY A 54 -31.72 -5.53 -18.43
C GLY A 54 -33.24 -5.49 -18.26
N CYS A 55 -33.87 -6.65 -18.00
CA CYS A 55 -35.30 -6.71 -17.70
C CYS A 55 -35.67 -5.87 -16.46
N ALA A 56 -34.90 -5.99 -15.38
CA ALA A 56 -35.12 -5.24 -14.14
C ALA A 56 -35.02 -3.72 -14.38
N ALA A 57 -34.04 -3.27 -15.18
CA ALA A 57 -33.83 -1.86 -15.48
C ALA A 57 -35.04 -1.21 -16.19
N VAL A 58 -35.76 -1.94 -17.04
CA VAL A 58 -37.00 -1.45 -17.69
C VAL A 58 -38.08 -1.06 -16.68
N ALA A 59 -38.07 -1.66 -15.48
CA ALA A 59 -38.99 -1.35 -14.39
C ALA A 59 -38.39 -0.40 -13.32
N GLY A 60 -37.22 0.21 -13.60
CA GLY A 60 -36.48 1.02 -12.64
C GLY A 60 -35.93 0.22 -11.45
N LEU A 61 -35.62 -1.06 -11.66
CA LEU A 61 -35.06 -1.96 -10.65
C LEU A 61 -33.60 -2.28 -10.99
N ARG A 62 -32.83 -2.70 -9.98
CA ARG A 62 -31.45 -3.18 -10.12
C ARG A 62 -31.29 -4.52 -9.42
N LEU A 63 -30.38 -5.34 -9.92
CA LEU A 63 -29.96 -6.57 -9.23
C LEU A 63 -28.85 -6.22 -8.23
N ALA A 64 -28.95 -6.77 -7.04
CA ALA A 64 -27.95 -6.65 -5.98
C ALA A 64 -27.80 -8.00 -5.29
N LEU A 65 -26.58 -8.33 -4.88
CA LEU A 65 -26.33 -9.42 -3.93
C LEU A 65 -26.49 -8.85 -2.53
N LEU A 66 -27.22 -9.56 -1.68
CA LEU A 66 -27.43 -9.17 -0.29
C LEU A 66 -26.80 -10.21 0.62
N ASP A 67 -26.14 -9.77 1.69
CA ASP A 67 -25.67 -10.63 2.76
C ASP A 67 -26.84 -11.14 3.62
N THR A 68 -26.53 -11.95 4.64
CA THR A 68 -27.55 -12.51 5.55
C THR A 68 -28.29 -11.45 6.36
N ASP A 69 -27.72 -10.25 6.49
CA ASP A 69 -28.29 -9.12 7.22
C ASP A 69 -29.04 -8.16 6.29
N GLY A 70 -29.11 -8.48 4.99
CA GLY A 70 -29.77 -7.66 3.97
C GLY A 70 -28.93 -6.48 3.48
N ARG A 71 -27.63 -6.42 3.79
CA ARG A 71 -26.73 -5.39 3.26
C ARG A 71 -26.26 -5.77 1.87
N GLU A 72 -26.12 -4.76 1.02
CA GLU A 72 -25.62 -4.97 -0.33
C GLU A 72 -24.14 -5.32 -0.35
N VAL A 73 -23.80 -6.40 -1.06
CA VAL A 73 -22.43 -6.83 -1.32
C VAL A 73 -22.04 -6.36 -2.72
N HIS A 74 -21.04 -5.49 -2.77
CA HIS A 74 -20.50 -4.96 -4.01
C HIS A 74 -19.44 -5.90 -4.61
N GLY A 75 -19.18 -5.76 -5.91
CA GLY A 75 -18.03 -6.42 -6.53
C GLY A 75 -16.72 -5.82 -6.04
N MET A 76 -15.65 -6.62 -6.03
CA MET A 76 -14.30 -6.14 -5.72
C MET A 76 -13.87 -5.02 -6.68
N ALA A 77 -13.08 -4.07 -6.20
CA ALA A 77 -12.68 -2.91 -6.96
C ALA A 77 -11.74 -3.28 -8.12
N ALA A 78 -11.95 -2.62 -9.26
CA ALA A 78 -11.25 -2.92 -10.52
C ALA A 78 -9.83 -2.36 -10.57
N ASP A 79 -9.54 -1.35 -9.74
CA ASP A 79 -8.28 -0.63 -9.59
C ASP A 79 -7.40 -1.18 -8.44
N THR A 80 -7.76 -2.35 -7.91
CA THR A 80 -6.95 -3.10 -6.96
C THR A 80 -5.57 -3.46 -7.50
N VAL A 81 -4.65 -3.74 -6.56
CA VAL A 81 -3.28 -4.12 -6.88
C VAL A 81 -3.18 -5.26 -7.89
N ARG A 82 -2.22 -5.10 -8.81
CA ARG A 82 -1.90 -6.05 -9.88
C ARG A 82 -0.49 -6.61 -9.70
N ASP A 83 -0.26 -7.79 -10.25
CA ASP A 83 1.08 -8.37 -10.32
C ASP A 83 1.97 -7.64 -11.35
N GLY A 84 3.26 -8.01 -11.41
CA GLY A 84 4.21 -7.43 -12.36
C GLY A 84 3.89 -7.70 -13.84
N ALA A 85 2.90 -8.55 -14.13
CA ALA A 85 2.40 -8.83 -15.47
C ALA A 85 1.01 -8.17 -15.74
N GLY A 86 0.52 -7.31 -14.83
CA GLY A 86 -0.74 -6.59 -14.97
C GLY A 86 -2.01 -7.40 -14.63
N ARG A 87 -1.85 -8.63 -14.09
CA ARG A 87 -2.98 -9.49 -13.71
C ARG A 87 -3.44 -9.17 -12.28
N HIS A 88 -4.72 -9.41 -11.99
CA HIS A 88 -5.20 -9.34 -10.61
C HIS A 88 -4.56 -10.43 -9.75
N LEU A 89 -4.29 -10.09 -8.49
CA LEU A 89 -3.92 -11.07 -7.49
C LEU A 89 -5.12 -12.00 -7.18
N PRO A 90 -4.88 -13.24 -6.68
CA PRO A 90 -5.98 -14.17 -6.43
C PRO A 90 -6.97 -13.64 -5.38
N ALA A 91 -8.25 -13.50 -5.76
CA ALA A 91 -9.33 -12.89 -4.95
C ALA A 91 -9.56 -13.49 -3.54
N HIS A 92 -9.00 -14.66 -3.26
CA HIS A 92 -9.18 -15.37 -1.99
C HIS A 92 -7.96 -15.24 -1.07
N LEU A 93 -6.94 -14.48 -1.47
CA LEU A 93 -5.69 -14.30 -0.74
C LEU A 93 -5.51 -12.82 -0.41
N ASP A 94 -5.05 -12.58 0.81
CA ASP A 94 -4.86 -11.22 1.31
C ASP A 94 -3.60 -10.62 0.69
N THR A 95 -3.74 -9.42 0.13
CA THR A 95 -2.64 -8.68 -0.48
C THR A 95 -1.86 -7.95 0.59
N VAL A 96 -0.53 -8.10 0.56
CA VAL A 96 0.39 -7.47 1.51
C VAL A 96 1.48 -6.72 0.77
N LEU A 97 2.07 -5.72 1.40
CA LEU A 97 3.27 -5.09 0.87
C LEU A 97 4.40 -6.10 0.88
N SER A 98 5.17 -6.14 -0.21
CA SER A 98 6.34 -7.01 -0.26
C SER A 98 7.33 -6.67 0.84
N ASP A 99 7.41 -5.40 1.26
CA ASP A 99 8.18 -4.90 2.41
C ASP A 99 7.93 -5.70 3.69
N ASP A 100 6.69 -6.10 3.96
CA ASP A 100 6.29 -6.89 5.14
C ASP A 100 6.70 -8.36 5.02
N ARG A 101 7.24 -8.77 3.88
CA ARG A 101 7.75 -10.12 3.57
C ARG A 101 9.16 -10.06 2.98
N ALA A 102 10.01 -9.17 3.51
CA ALA A 102 11.38 -8.95 3.02
C ALA A 102 12.24 -10.20 2.89
N TRP A 103 12.14 -11.10 3.87
CA TRP A 103 12.84 -12.40 3.89
C TRP A 103 12.66 -13.23 2.61
N ARG A 104 11.56 -13.07 1.86
CA ARG A 104 11.33 -13.77 0.57
C ARG A 104 12.27 -13.32 -0.54
N TRP A 105 12.72 -12.08 -0.45
CA TRP A 105 13.47 -11.38 -1.50
C TRP A 105 14.95 -11.22 -1.13
N GLU A 106 15.29 -11.32 0.15
CA GLU A 106 16.68 -11.31 0.64
C GLU A 106 17.52 -12.43 0.01
N ILE A 107 16.93 -13.61 -0.19
CA ILE A 107 17.57 -14.74 -0.86
C ILE A 107 17.66 -14.60 -2.40
N ARG A 108 17.04 -13.57 -2.98
CA ARG A 108 16.95 -13.32 -4.43
C ARG A 108 17.24 -11.85 -4.77
N PRO A 109 18.41 -11.31 -4.40
CA PRO A 109 18.70 -9.88 -4.50
C PRO A 109 18.77 -9.36 -5.95
N HIS A 110 18.95 -10.26 -6.92
CA HIS A 110 19.05 -9.93 -8.34
C HIS A 110 17.68 -9.81 -9.02
N LEU A 111 16.58 -10.24 -8.38
CA LEU A 111 15.26 -10.14 -8.96
C LEU A 111 14.60 -8.82 -8.54
N PRO A 112 13.89 -8.13 -9.46
CA PRO A 112 13.11 -6.97 -9.10
C PRO A 112 12.03 -7.40 -8.11
N ARG A 113 12.01 -6.73 -6.96
CA ARG A 113 11.02 -6.98 -5.92
C ARG A 113 9.69 -6.30 -6.29
N PRO A 114 8.58 -7.04 -6.38
CA PRO A 114 7.28 -6.43 -6.65
C PRO A 114 6.83 -5.56 -5.47
N THR A 115 5.95 -4.59 -5.72
CA THR A 115 5.39 -3.75 -4.64
C THR A 115 4.49 -4.55 -3.70
N TYR A 116 3.64 -5.39 -4.29
CA TYR A 116 2.66 -6.20 -3.56
C TYR A 116 2.92 -7.68 -3.76
N THR A 117 2.55 -8.47 -2.75
CA THR A 117 2.60 -9.93 -2.80
C THR A 117 1.44 -10.50 -1.98
N PHE A 118 1.36 -11.82 -1.89
CA PHE A 118 0.37 -12.53 -1.09
C PHE A 118 1.01 -13.75 -0.43
N ASP A 119 0.41 -14.23 0.64
CA ASP A 119 0.83 -15.46 1.30
C ASP A 119 0.10 -16.67 0.70
N ARG A 120 0.86 -17.69 0.30
CA ARG A 120 0.26 -18.96 -0.10
C ARG A 120 -0.27 -19.67 1.14
N ARG A 121 -1.46 -20.23 1.01
CA ARG A 121 -2.09 -21.05 2.04
C ARG A 121 -1.24 -22.28 2.34
N ARG A 122 -1.08 -22.61 3.62
CA ARG A 122 -0.42 -23.82 4.08
C ARG A 122 -1.45 -24.91 4.38
N PRO A 123 -1.09 -26.20 4.23
CA PRO A 123 -1.91 -27.28 4.76
C PRO A 123 -2.10 -27.07 6.27
N GLY A 124 -3.36 -27.10 6.73
CA GLY A 124 -3.70 -26.89 8.15
C GLY A 124 -4.20 -25.48 8.50
N ASP A 125 -4.12 -24.51 7.58
CA ASP A 125 -4.68 -23.18 7.82
C ASP A 125 -6.21 -23.23 8.00
N ASP A 126 -6.69 -22.83 9.18
CA ASP A 126 -8.12 -22.77 9.46
C ASP A 126 -8.83 -21.74 8.56
N ARG A 127 -9.96 -22.13 7.96
CA ARG A 127 -10.71 -21.23 7.08
C ARG A 127 -11.37 -20.11 7.87
N ALA A 128 -12.00 -20.42 9.00
CA ALA A 128 -12.76 -19.46 9.79
C ALA A 128 -11.85 -18.38 10.36
N GLU A 129 -10.67 -18.75 10.86
CA GLU A 129 -9.66 -17.81 11.33
C GLU A 129 -9.23 -16.83 10.23
N ARG A 130 -8.94 -17.33 9.02
CA ARG A 130 -8.53 -16.51 7.88
C ARG A 130 -9.62 -15.63 7.28
N THR A 131 -10.89 -15.89 7.59
CA THR A 131 -12.01 -15.12 7.03
C THR A 131 -12.66 -14.20 8.05
N ARG A 132 -12.33 -14.32 9.35
CA ARG A 132 -12.99 -13.58 10.42
C ARG A 132 -12.92 -12.07 10.22
N ASP A 133 -11.73 -11.58 9.87
CA ASP A 133 -11.43 -10.15 9.73
C ASP A 133 -10.85 -9.83 8.35
N ARG A 134 -11.20 -10.64 7.33
CA ARG A 134 -10.74 -10.40 5.95
C ARG A 134 -11.43 -9.14 5.42
N PRO A 135 -10.68 -8.14 4.94
CA PRO A 135 -11.25 -7.05 4.18
C PRO A 135 -11.95 -7.56 2.92
N ASP A 136 -13.06 -6.94 2.53
CA ASP A 136 -13.81 -7.32 1.33
C ASP A 136 -12.98 -7.15 0.04
N ASP A 137 -11.96 -6.30 0.09
CA ASP A 137 -11.15 -5.96 -1.07
C ASP A 137 -9.65 -6.05 -0.83
N HIS A 138 -8.92 -6.15 -1.93
CA HIS A 138 -7.47 -6.02 -1.95
C HIS A 138 -7.04 -4.58 -1.69
N LEU A 139 -5.77 -4.41 -1.34
CA LEU A 139 -5.16 -3.09 -1.20
C LEU A 139 -5.29 -2.30 -2.52
N LEU A 140 -5.42 -0.98 -2.37
CA LEU A 140 -5.31 -0.02 -3.47
C LEU A 140 -3.87 0.49 -3.55
N PRO A 141 -3.28 0.60 -4.75
CA PRO A 141 -1.92 1.09 -4.89
C PRO A 141 -1.81 2.55 -4.44
N GLN A 142 -0.97 2.85 -3.43
CA GLN A 142 -0.68 4.22 -3.02
C GLN A 142 0.69 4.70 -3.54
N PRO A 143 0.85 6.02 -3.79
CA PRO A 143 2.15 6.61 -4.03
C PRO A 143 3.13 6.33 -2.87
N GLY A 144 4.36 5.94 -3.16
CA GLY A 144 5.37 5.66 -2.13
C GLY A 144 5.38 4.22 -1.61
N ASP A 145 4.47 3.34 -2.05
CA ASP A 145 4.45 1.94 -1.61
C ASP A 145 5.58 1.11 -2.19
N ALA A 146 6.17 1.56 -3.29
CA ALA A 146 7.23 0.82 -3.94
C ALA A 146 8.42 0.56 -2.99
N PRO A 147 9.00 -0.66 -2.99
CA PRO A 147 10.07 -1.00 -2.05
C PRO A 147 11.26 -0.04 -2.09
N TRP A 148 11.62 0.48 -3.27
CA TRP A 148 12.70 1.46 -3.42
C TRP A 148 12.31 2.85 -2.92
N GLU A 149 11.06 3.28 -3.06
CA GLU A 149 10.55 4.54 -2.51
C GLU A 149 10.53 4.49 -0.98
N ARG A 150 9.99 3.40 -0.40
CA ARG A 150 10.02 3.16 1.05
C ARG A 150 11.43 3.09 1.60
N ALA A 151 12.35 2.43 0.88
CA ALA A 151 13.76 2.39 1.25
C ALA A 151 14.42 3.79 1.18
N ALA A 152 14.12 4.57 0.14
CA ALA A 152 14.61 5.94 -0.01
C ALA A 152 14.08 6.85 1.12
N ALA A 153 12.79 6.75 1.45
CA ALA A 153 12.17 7.48 2.54
C ALA A 153 12.83 7.15 3.89
N ARG A 154 13.05 5.86 4.18
CA ARG A 154 13.78 5.43 5.40
C ARG A 154 15.21 5.98 5.45
N ARG A 155 15.94 5.98 4.33
CA ARG A 155 17.29 6.57 4.26
C ARG A 155 17.27 8.08 4.46
N ALA A 156 16.30 8.78 3.88
CA ALA A 156 16.15 10.23 4.05
C ALA A 156 15.86 10.58 5.52
N GLU A 157 14.94 9.84 6.16
CA GLU A 157 14.64 9.97 7.58
C GLU A 157 15.88 9.73 8.46
N ALA A 158 16.61 8.64 8.20
CA ALA A 158 17.84 8.33 8.94
C ALA A 158 18.89 9.44 8.79
N ARG A 159 19.09 9.97 7.57
CA ARG A 159 19.99 11.11 7.34
C ARG A 159 19.54 12.36 8.09
N ARG A 160 18.23 12.63 8.12
CA ARG A 160 17.67 13.78 8.86
C ARG A 160 17.95 13.65 10.35
N ARG A 161 17.65 12.48 10.94
CA ARG A 161 17.97 12.20 12.35
C ARG A 161 19.46 12.32 12.64
N SER A 162 20.33 11.75 11.82
CA SER A 162 21.78 11.89 12.00
C SER A 162 22.27 13.33 11.84
N ALA A 163 21.63 14.14 10.98
CA ALA A 163 21.95 15.56 10.86
C ALA A 163 21.49 16.33 12.10
N GLU A 164 20.28 16.09 12.60
CA GLU A 164 19.77 16.66 13.85
C GLU A 164 20.65 16.26 15.05
N ASP A 165 21.05 14.99 15.16
CA ASP A 165 21.96 14.50 16.20
C ASP A 165 23.32 15.20 16.13
N ARG A 166 23.90 15.34 14.92
CA ARG A 166 25.17 16.06 14.72
C ARG A 166 25.03 17.53 15.08
N GLN A 167 23.92 18.18 14.71
CA GLN A 167 23.63 19.56 15.07
C GLN A 167 23.54 19.72 16.59
N ARG A 168 22.77 18.85 17.27
CA ARG A 168 22.67 18.86 18.74
C ARG A 168 24.02 18.67 19.41
N ARG A 169 24.86 17.75 18.90
CA ARG A 169 26.23 17.55 19.42
C ARG A 169 27.09 18.79 19.20
N TRP A 170 27.03 19.40 18.01
CA TRP A 170 27.79 20.62 17.71
C TRP A 170 27.36 21.78 18.60
N GLU A 171 26.06 21.99 18.79
CA GLU A 171 25.51 23.01 19.70
C GLU A 171 25.93 22.77 21.15
N ALA A 172 25.89 21.51 21.62
CA ALA A 172 26.37 21.15 22.95
C ALA A 172 27.90 21.39 23.10
N SER A 173 28.70 21.04 22.09
CA SER A 173 30.14 21.29 22.07
C SER A 173 30.49 22.77 21.95
N ARG A 174 29.65 23.59 21.31
CA ARG A 174 29.84 25.05 21.21
C ARG A 174 29.67 25.76 22.56
N LEU A 175 28.96 25.14 23.51
CA LEU A 175 28.77 25.64 24.87
C LEU A 175 29.85 25.13 25.84
N LEU A 176 30.72 24.21 25.41
CA LEU A 176 31.92 23.91 26.17
C LEU A 176 32.86 25.12 26.03
N PRO A 177 33.37 25.68 27.13
CA PRO A 177 34.46 26.65 27.04
C PRO A 177 35.58 25.99 26.25
N LEU A 178 35.98 26.61 25.13
CA LEU A 178 37.35 26.39 24.67
C LEU A 178 38.20 26.84 25.84
N ASP A 179 38.97 25.94 26.44
CA ASP A 179 39.91 26.31 27.48
C ASP A 179 40.96 27.22 26.83
N ASP A 180 40.72 28.53 26.91
CA ASP A 180 41.63 29.61 26.57
C ASP A 180 42.82 29.68 27.56
N GLY A 181 42.91 28.71 28.47
CA GLY A 181 44.00 28.50 29.42
C GLY A 181 45.39 28.29 28.81
N TRP A 182 45.52 28.10 27.49
CA TRP A 182 46.81 28.25 26.82
C TRP A 182 47.04 29.70 26.40
N CYS A 183 47.56 30.49 27.33
CA CYS A 183 48.32 31.70 27.00
C CYS A 183 49.81 31.33 26.96
N CYS A 184 50.43 31.34 25.77
CA CYS A 184 51.90 31.31 25.63
C CYS A 184 52.43 32.50 26.43
N ARG A 185 53.08 32.26 27.57
CA ARG A 185 53.80 33.31 28.32
C ARG A 185 55.23 33.42 27.81
N CYS A 186 55.33 33.44 26.49
CA CYS A 186 56.58 33.42 25.78
C CYS A 186 57.22 34.81 25.92
N PRO A 187 58.48 34.92 26.35
CA PRO A 187 59.16 36.20 26.36
C PRO A 187 59.22 36.75 24.91
N PRO A 188 59.20 38.07 24.70
CA PRO A 188 59.19 38.67 23.35
C PRO A 188 60.31 38.15 22.44
N GLY A 189 61.46 37.79 23.03
CA GLY A 189 62.61 37.25 22.29
C GLY A 189 62.37 35.89 21.62
N CYS A 190 61.33 35.13 21.99
CA CYS A 190 60.99 33.89 21.25
C CYS A 190 60.44 34.20 19.85
N ASP A 191 59.59 35.22 19.71
CA ASP A 191 58.99 35.62 18.43
C ASP A 191 60.04 36.24 17.49
N GLU A 192 61.07 36.87 18.05
CA GLU A 192 62.19 37.44 17.30
C GLU A 192 63.19 36.38 16.81
N LEU A 193 63.21 35.20 17.43
CA LEU A 193 64.12 34.09 17.09
C LEU A 193 63.50 33.04 16.16
N ASP A 194 62.17 32.99 16.07
CA ASP A 194 61.45 32.03 15.24
C ASP A 194 61.15 32.61 13.86
N ASP A 195 61.67 31.97 12.81
CA ASP A 195 61.45 32.37 11.42
C ASP A 195 60.35 31.52 10.73
N TRP A 196 59.66 30.66 11.49
CA TRP A 196 58.57 29.81 11.04
C TRP A 196 58.93 28.82 9.92
N SER A 197 60.23 28.64 9.65
CA SER A 197 60.72 27.80 8.56
C SER A 197 61.15 26.40 9.01
N GLY A 198 61.19 26.15 10.33
CA GLY A 198 61.71 24.94 10.94
C GLY A 198 61.11 24.62 12.31
N LYS A 199 61.88 23.92 13.16
CA LYS A 199 61.46 23.67 14.54
C LYS A 199 61.49 24.98 15.34
N PRO A 200 60.49 25.25 16.20
CA PRO A 200 60.45 26.46 17.00
C PRO A 200 61.74 26.66 17.81
N VAL A 201 62.26 27.87 17.80
CA VAL A 201 63.43 28.27 18.58
C VAL A 201 62.95 29.08 19.78
N HIS A 202 63.51 28.82 20.96
CA HIS A 202 63.07 29.48 22.20
C HIS A 202 64.21 30.30 22.81
N ALA A 203 63.87 31.46 23.34
CA ALA A 203 64.77 32.24 24.19
C ALA A 203 65.17 31.45 25.44
N GLU A 204 66.37 31.72 25.97
CA GLU A 204 66.96 30.96 27.10
C GLU A 204 66.10 31.00 28.38
N ASP A 205 65.24 32.01 28.53
CA ASP A 205 64.33 32.21 29.66
C ASP A 205 62.88 31.78 29.38
N CYS A 206 62.63 31.13 28.24
CA CYS A 206 61.29 30.64 27.87
C CYS A 206 60.85 29.48 28.78
N ALA A 207 59.95 29.77 29.71
CA ALA A 207 59.48 28.77 30.68
C ALA A 207 58.50 27.73 30.10
N CYS A 208 57.96 27.93 28.90
CA CYS A 208 56.90 27.06 28.35
C CYS A 208 57.35 26.09 27.26
N ALA A 209 58.55 26.25 26.68
CA ALA A 209 59.18 25.32 25.72
C ALA A 209 58.19 24.63 24.76
N CYS A 210 57.32 25.42 24.11
CA CYS A 210 56.18 24.88 23.39
C CYS A 210 56.52 24.61 21.92
N ASP A 211 56.34 23.36 21.48
CA ASP A 211 56.50 22.93 20.08
C ASP A 211 55.24 23.21 19.22
N ILE A 212 54.54 24.33 19.44
CA ILE A 212 53.41 24.70 18.58
C ILE A 212 53.95 25.58 17.45
N GLY A 213 54.23 24.94 16.31
CA GLY A 213 54.39 25.58 15.00
C GLY A 213 53.11 25.46 14.16
#